data_AF-A0A0M8VJQ4-F1
#
_entry.id   AF-A0A0M8VJQ4-F1
#
_cell.length_a   1.000
_cell.length_b   1.000
_cell.length_c   1.000
_cell.angle_alpha   90.00
_cell.angle_beta   90.00
_cell.angle_gamma   90.00
#
_symmetry.space_group_name_H-M   'P 1'
#
loop_
_entity.id
_entity.type
_entity.pdbx_description
1 polymer ?
#
loop_
_entity_poly.entity_id
_entity_poly.type
_entity_poly.pdbx_seq_one_letter_code
_entity_poly.pdbx_strand_id
1 'polypeptide(L)'
;MPVAQRLLDHREGLVLDEDAEYWLDEVAEVLPNCVTGIQMVSLHRYLGAAVRALSRLEQRTARPVTMTDEAGLALSAAAHFVEQ
;
A
#
# COMPACT_ATOMS: atom_id res chain seq x y z
N MET A 1 -2.14 12.35 0.34
CA MET A 1 -0.97 11.72 0.99
C MET A 1 0.04 11.26 -0.06
N PRO A 2 1.23 11.88 -0.16
CA PRO A 2 2.20 11.56 -1.23
C PRO A 2 2.65 10.11 -1.27
N VAL A 3 2.84 9.48 -0.09
CA VAL A 3 3.30 8.09 0.01
C VAL A 3 2.24 7.10 -0.51
N ALA A 4 0.96 7.31 -0.16
CA ALA A 4 -0.13 6.47 -0.66
C ALA A 4 -0.31 6.61 -2.18
N GLN A 5 -0.24 7.84 -2.72
CA GLN A 5 -0.31 8.08 -4.16
C GLN A 5 0.82 7.34 -4.89
N ARG A 6 2.06 7.48 -4.41
CA ARG A 6 3.22 6.83 -5.03
C ARG A 6 3.12 5.30 -5.02
N LEU A 7 2.54 4.71 -3.98
CA LEU A 7 2.30 3.26 -3.95
C LEU A 7 1.29 2.84 -5.02
N LEU A 8 0.20 3.61 -5.19
CA LEU A 8 -0.80 3.34 -6.22
C LEU A 8 -0.25 3.54 -7.64
N ASP A 9 0.56 4.57 -7.86
CA ASP A 9 1.19 4.85 -9.16
C ASP A 9 2.08 3.70 -9.64
N HIS A 10 2.62 2.90 -8.71
CA HIS A 10 3.44 1.72 -8.98
C HIS A 10 2.74 0.38 -8.69
N ARG A 11 1.40 0.36 -8.61
CA ARG A 11 0.62 -0.84 -8.32
C ARG A 11 0.87 -1.98 -9.32
N GLU A 12 1.05 -1.67 -10.60
CA GLU A 12 1.35 -2.67 -11.64
C GLU A 12 2.69 -3.40 -11.42
N GLY A 13 3.61 -2.78 -10.67
CA GLY A 13 4.87 -3.39 -10.27
C GLY A 13 4.76 -4.28 -9.03
N LEU A 14 3.56 -4.51 -8.51
CA LEU A 14 3.31 -5.36 -7.35
C LEU A 14 2.65 -6.68 -7.75
N VAL A 15 3.08 -7.77 -7.12
CA VAL A 15 2.34 -9.04 -7.11
C VAL A 15 1.25 -8.91 -6.05
N LEU A 16 -0.01 -9.03 -6.47
CA LEU A 16 -1.17 -8.91 -5.59
C LEU A 16 -1.87 -10.26 -5.44
N ASP A 17 -2.30 -10.55 -4.22
CA ASP A 17 -3.38 -11.49 -3.94
C ASP A 17 -4.66 -10.72 -3.61
N GLU A 18 -5.76 -11.44 -3.36
CA GLU A 18 -7.06 -10.85 -3.07
C GLU A 18 -7.03 -9.85 -1.89
N ASP A 19 -6.27 -10.15 -0.83
CA ASP A 19 -6.17 -9.29 0.36
C ASP A 19 -5.37 -8.01 0.03
N ALA A 20 -4.22 -8.12 -0.64
CA ALA A 20 -3.45 -6.97 -1.06
C ALA A 20 -4.20 -6.09 -2.07
N GLU A 21 -4.93 -6.70 -3.01
CA GLU A 21 -5.76 -6.01 -3.99
C GLU A 21 -6.88 -5.21 -3.30
N TYR A 22 -7.62 -5.85 -2.40
CA TYR A 22 -8.71 -5.22 -1.64
C TYR A 22 -8.24 -3.98 -0.88
N TRP A 23 -7.12 -4.06 -0.14
CA TRP A 23 -6.67 -2.91 0.64
C TRP A 23 -6.12 -1.78 -0.24
N LEU A 24 -5.52 -2.08 -1.38
CA LEU A 24 -5.09 -1.05 -2.33
C LEU A 24 -6.29 -0.34 -2.97
N ASP A 25 -7.40 -1.04 -3.20
CA ASP A 25 -8.65 -0.43 -3.67
C ASP A 25 -9.25 0.51 -2.61
N GLU A 26 -9.27 0.12 -1.34
CA GLU A 26 -9.71 1.01 -0.24
C GLU A 26 -8.83 2.26 -0.11
N VAL A 27 -7.52 2.13 -0.32
CA VAL A 27 -6.60 3.28 -0.38
C VAL A 27 -6.94 4.17 -1.57
N ALA A 28 -7.17 3.59 -2.76
CA ALA A 28 -7.51 4.32 -3.97
C ALA A 28 -8.85 5.07 -3.89
N GLU A 29 -9.84 4.50 -3.18
CA GLU A 29 -11.15 5.11 -2.98
C GLU A 29 -11.07 6.33 -2.04
N VAL A 30 -10.32 6.21 -0.94
CA VAL A 30 -10.26 7.27 0.08
C VAL A 30 -9.29 8.39 -0.29
N LEU A 31 -8.18 8.08 -0.97
CA LEU A 31 -7.09 9.02 -1.24
C LEU A 31 -7.54 10.32 -1.94
N PRO A 32 -8.38 10.31 -3.00
CA PRO A 32 -8.81 11.52 -3.70
C PRO A 32 -9.57 12.51 -2.81
N ASN A 33 -10.28 11.99 -1.81
CA ASN A 33 -11.16 12.76 -0.94
C ASN A 33 -10.59 12.96 0.46
N CYS A 34 -9.30 12.68 0.69
CA CYS A 34 -8.68 12.74 2.00
C CYS A 34 -8.44 14.19 2.45
N VAL A 35 -9.50 14.86 2.91
CA VAL A 35 -9.49 16.29 3.30
C VAL A 35 -9.83 16.53 4.76
N THR A 36 -10.40 15.54 5.45
CA THR A 36 -10.74 15.59 6.88
C THR A 36 -9.79 14.73 7.71
N GLY A 37 -9.65 15.06 9.00
CA GLY A 37 -8.84 14.26 9.93
C GLY A 37 -9.29 12.80 10.04
N ILE A 38 -10.60 12.54 9.95
CA ILE A 38 -11.14 11.16 9.95
C ILE A 38 -10.69 10.41 8.70
N GLN A 39 -10.77 11.03 7.52
CA GLN A 39 -10.30 10.42 6.28
C GLN A 39 -8.79 10.17 6.28
N MET A 40 -7.99 11.03 6.93
CA MET A 40 -6.55 10.79 7.11
C MET A 40 -6.28 9.56 7.97
N VAL A 41 -7.03 9.37 9.06
CA VAL A 41 -6.92 8.18 9.92
C VAL A 41 -7.33 6.92 9.17
N SER A 42 -8.45 6.95 8.43
CA SER A 42 -8.89 5.82 7.61
C SER A 42 -7.85 5.48 6.54
N LEU A 43 -7.33 6.48 5.83
CA LEU A 43 -6.30 6.29 4.81
C LEU A 43 -5.03 5.67 5.38
N HIS A 44 -4.56 6.15 6.54
CA HIS A 44 -3.40 5.57 7.22
C HIS A 44 -3.66 4.10 7.63
N ARG A 45 -4.86 3.80 8.14
CA ARG A 45 -5.25 2.42 8.49
C ARG A 45 -5.25 1.50 7.26
N TYR A 46 -5.84 1.94 6.15
CA TYR A 46 -5.92 1.15 4.92
C TYR A 46 -4.55 0.96 4.28
N LEU A 47 -3.71 2.00 4.25
CA LEU A 47 -2.34 1.88 3.79
C LEU A 47 -1.55 0.88 4.64
N GLY A 48 -1.69 0.91 5.96
CA GLY A 48 -1.06 -0.06 6.84
C GLY A 48 -1.58 -1.49 6.63
N ALA A 49 -2.85 -1.65 6.28
CA ALA A 49 -3.41 -2.95 5.95
C ALA A 49 -2.85 -3.50 4.63
N ALA A 50 -2.73 -2.67 3.60
CA ALA A 50 -2.10 -3.03 2.32
C ALA A 50 -0.63 -3.45 2.50
N VAL A 51 0.16 -2.68 3.25
CA VAL A 51 1.57 -3.04 3.56
C VAL A 51 1.66 -4.39 4.26
N ARG A 52 0.80 -4.64 5.26
CA ARG A 52 0.79 -5.92 5.97
C ARG A 52 0.34 -7.07 5.07
N ALA A 53 -0.62 -6.87 4.18
CA ALA A 53 -1.07 -7.89 3.24
C ALA A 53 0.06 -8.28 2.27
N LEU A 54 0.75 -7.31 1.68
CA LEU A 54 1.92 -7.53 0.84
C LEU A 54 3.05 -8.25 1.58
N SER A 55 3.36 -7.85 2.81
CA SER A 55 4.36 -8.54 3.63
C SER A 55 3.98 -9.99 3.95
N ARG A 56 2.71 -10.26 4.26
CA ARG A 56 2.20 -11.63 4.45
C ARG A 56 2.29 -12.46 3.17
N LEU A 57 1.99 -11.87 2.02
CA LEU A 57 2.08 -12.54 0.72
C LEU A 57 3.53 -12.93 0.41
N GLU A 58 4.48 -12.03 0.61
CA GLU A 58 5.91 -12.29 0.44
C GLU A 58 6.39 -13.44 1.35
N GLN A 59 6.01 -13.41 2.62
CA GLN A 59 6.35 -14.46 3.59
C GLN A 59 5.76 -15.82 3.21
N ARG A 60 4.49 -15.85 2.79
CA ARG A 60 3.78 -17.10 2.43
C ARG A 60 4.32 -17.72 1.15
N THR A 61 4.74 -16.90 0.19
CA THR A 61 5.21 -17.38 -1.12
C THR A 61 6.72 -17.57 -1.19
N ALA A 62 7.47 -17.02 -0.22
CA ALA A 62 8.93 -16.92 -0.24
C ALA A 62 9.46 -16.30 -1.54
N ARG A 63 8.70 -15.35 -2.11
CA ARG A 63 9.03 -14.64 -3.35
C ARG A 63 8.81 -13.15 -3.17
N PRO A 64 9.66 -12.30 -3.79
CA PRO A 64 9.46 -10.86 -3.75
C PRO A 64 8.08 -10.46 -4.27
N VAL A 65 7.41 -9.53 -3.59
CA VAL A 65 6.12 -8.95 -4.03
C VAL A 65 6.29 -7.76 -4.96
N THR A 66 7.53 -7.28 -5.15
CA THR A 66 7.85 -6.15 -6.04
C THR A 66 8.57 -6.67 -7.28
N MET A 67 8.03 -6.35 -8.46
CA MET A 67 8.59 -6.74 -9.77
C MET A 67 9.49 -5.66 -10.38
N THR A 68 9.46 -4.44 -9.82
CA THR A 68 10.27 -3.29 -10.26
C THR A 68 10.90 -2.60 -9.06
N ASP A 69 12.03 -1.93 -9.29
CA ASP A 69 12.74 -1.16 -8.26
C ASP A 69 11.85 -0.01 -7.75
N GLU A 70 11.09 0.63 -8.63
CA GLU A 70 10.19 1.73 -8.28
C GLU A 70 9.07 1.28 -7.35
N ALA A 71 8.47 0.10 -7.61
CA ALA A 71 7.47 -0.49 -6.72
C ALA A 71 8.08 -0.86 -5.36
N GLY A 72 9.33 -1.37 -5.36
CA GLY A 72 10.09 -1.62 -4.13
C GLY A 72 10.31 -0.36 -3.30
N LEU A 73 10.73 0.73 -3.93
CA LEU A 73 10.93 2.01 -3.28
C LEU A 73 9.60 2.59 -2.75
N ALA A 74 8.51 2.46 -3.51
CA ALA A 74 7.19 2.93 -3.08
C ALA A 74 6.65 2.13 -1.88
N LEU A 75 6.78 0.80 -1.91
CA LEU A 75 6.38 -0.08 -0.82
C LEU A 75 7.20 0.17 0.45
N SER A 76 8.52 0.32 0.33
CA SER A 76 9.41 0.64 1.46
C SER A 76 9.04 1.98 2.11
N ALA A 77 8.78 3.01 1.30
CA ALA A 77 8.32 4.30 1.81
C ALA A 77 6.95 4.21 2.51
N ALA A 78 6.02 3.40 1.99
CA ALA A 78 4.74 3.15 2.61
C ALA A 78 4.87 2.42 3.95
N ALA A 79 5.71 1.39 4.02
CA ALA A 79 6.01 0.66 5.25
C ALA A 79 6.59 1.59 6.33
N HIS A 80 7.61 2.37 5.98
CA HIS A 80 8.19 3.33 6.91
C HIS A 80 7.20 4.40 7.38
N PHE A 81 6.29 4.84 6.51
CA PHE A 81 5.28 5.85 6.87
C PHE A 81 4.23 5.32 7.86
N VAL A 82 3.84 4.04 7.78
CA VAL A 82 2.81 3.45 8.66
C VAL A 82 3.35 2.93 9.99
N GLU A 83 4.67 2.93 10.17
CA GLU A 83 5.35 2.58 11.42
C GLU A 83 5.56 3.77 12.37
N GLN A 84 5.30 4.99 11.91
CA GLN A 84 5.39 6.24 12.70
C GLN A 84 4.07 6.56 13.41
#